data_AF-A0A7X9HQJ3-F1
#
_entry.id   AF-A0A7X9HQJ3-F1
#
_cell.length_a   1.000
_cell.length_b   1.000
_cell.length_c   1.000
_cell.angle_alpha   90.00
_cell.angle_beta   90.00
_cell.angle_gamma   90.00
#
_symmetry.space_group_name_H-M   'P 1'
#
loop_
_entity.id
_entity.type
_entity.pdbx_description
1 polymer ?
#
loop_
_entity_poly.entity_id
_entity_poly.type
_entity_poly.pdbx_seq_one_letter_code
_entity_poly.pdbx_strand_id
1 'polypeptide(L)' 'MRIHRQTMINLNFINRIEKLSSNRFSIQLKGYPNSVDVSQRYSKRIKKMLM' A
#
# COMPACT_ATOMS: atom_id res chain seq x y z
N MET A 1 -9.30 2.67 0.12
CA MET A 1 -8.86 1.44 -0.56
C MET A 1 -8.39 0.40 0.46
N ARG A 2 -8.83 -0.86 0.34
CA ARG A 2 -8.40 -1.95 1.23
C ARG A 2 -7.05 -2.52 0.78
N ILE A 3 -6.10 -2.65 1.71
CA ILE A 3 -4.72 -3.12 1.44
C ILE A 3 -4.37 -4.40 2.24
N HIS A 4 -5.15 -4.68 3.27
CA HIS A 4 -5.05 -5.89 4.08
C HIS A 4 -6.45 -6.31 4.54
N ARG A 5 -6.63 -7.54 5.02
CA ARG A 5 -7.95 -8.03 5.47
C ARG A 5 -8.58 -7.15 6.56
N GLN A 6 -7.79 -6.45 7.37
CA GLN A 6 -8.27 -5.60 8.46
C GLN A 6 -7.88 -4.12 8.26
N THR A 7 -7.36 -3.74 7.09
CA THR A 7 -6.77 -2.41 6.90
C THR A 7 -7.28 -1.76 5.63
N MET A 8 -7.83 -0.56 5.80
CA MET A 8 -8.25 0.34 4.73
C MET A 8 -7.49 1.65 4.86
N ILE A 9 -7.01 2.18 3.74
CA ILE A 9 -6.28 3.44 3.68
C ILE A 9 -6.99 4.43 2.76
N ASN A 10 -6.79 5.72 3.02
CA ASN A 10 -7.21 6.78 2.11
C ASN A 10 -6.10 7.05 1.09
N LEU A 11 -6.42 7.02 -0.21
CA LEU A 11 -5.44 7.22 -1.28
C LEU A 11 -4.87 8.66 -1.28
N ASN A 12 -5.66 9.64 -0.86
CA ASN A 12 -5.24 11.05 -0.82
C ASN A 12 -4.13 11.31 0.22
N PHE A 13 -3.96 10.38 1.16
CA PHE A 13 -2.95 10.44 2.21
C PHE A 13 -1.72 9.60 1.89
N ILE A 14 -1.64 8.98 0.72
CA ILE A 14 -0.42 8.27 0.33
C ILE A 14 0.69 9.31 0.10
N ASN A 15 1.82 9.11 0.79
CA ASN A 15 3.04 9.86 0.57
C ASN A 15 3.95 9.13 -0.43
N ARG A 16 4.18 7.83 -0.18
CA ARG A 16 5.06 7.00 -1.01
C ARG A 16 4.56 5.55 -1.01
N ILE A 17 4.74 4.86 -2.14
CA ILE A 17 4.56 3.42 -2.24
C ILE A 17 5.92 2.82 -2.61
N GLU A 18 6.41 1.89 -1.79
CA GLU A 18 7.66 1.17 -2.01
C GLU A 18 7.39 -0.28 -2.39
N LYS A 19 8.04 -0.74 -3.45
CA LYS A 19 7.98 -2.13 -3.88
C LYS A 19 9.10 -2.90 -3.17
N LEU A 20 8.72 -3.77 -2.24
CA LEU A 20 9.66 -4.61 -1.49
C LEU A 20 10.10 -5.85 -2.30
N SER A 21 9.18 -6.46 -3.05
CA SER A 21 9.46 -7.61 -3.93
C SER A 21 8.41 -7.72 -5.04
N SER A 22 8.42 -8.79 -5.84
CA SER A 22 7.51 -8.99 -6.99
C SER A 22 6.03 -8.73 -6.67
N ASN A 23 5.58 -9.11 -5.46
CA ASN A 23 4.18 -9.01 -5.03
C ASN A 23 4.01 -8.36 -3.64
N ARG A 24 5.05 -7.73 -3.08
CA ARG A 24 4.98 -7.05 -1.78
C ARG A 24 5.22 -5.56 -1.95
N PHE A 25 4.35 -4.78 -1.33
CA PHE A 25 4.40 -3.33 -1.34
C PHE A 25 4.25 -2.82 0.09
N SER A 26 4.94 -1.73 0.40
CA SER A 26 4.76 -0.97 1.63
C SER A 26 4.29 0.44 1.28
N ILE A 27 3.37 0.99 2.07
CA ILE A 27 2.78 2.30 1.82
C ILE A 27 3.10 3.20 3.00
N GLN A 28 3.74 4.32 2.72
CA GLN A 28 3.94 5.39 3.69
C GLN A 28 2.84 6.43 3.53
N LEU A 29 2.14 6.74 4.63
CA LEU A 29 1.05 7.71 4.64
C LEU A 29 1.56 9.06 5.20
N LYS A 30 0.97 10.16 4.73
CA LYS A 30 1.24 11.51 5.23
C LYS A 30 0.77 11.60 6.69
N GLY A 31 1.66 12.02 7.59
CA GLY A 31 1.35 12.18 9.01
C GLY A 31 1.18 10.86 9.79
N TYR A 32 1.48 9.71 9.18
CA TYR A 32 1.54 8.44 9.89
C TYR A 32 3.00 7.99 9.99
N PRO A 33 3.53 7.73 11.20
CA PRO A 33 4.95 7.51 11.39
C PRO A 33 5.44 6.18 10.79
N ASN A 34 4.57 5.19 10.69
CA ASN A 34 4.93 3.85 10.27
C ASN A 34 4.52 3.60 8.81
N SER A 35 5.26 2.76 8.09
CA SER A 35 4.77 2.22 6.82
C SER A 35 3.75 1.11 7.08
N VAL A 36 2.84 0.92 6.12
CA VAL A 36 1.81 -0.11 6.18
C VAL A 36 2.00 -1.08 5.03
N ASP A 37 2.18 -2.35 5.36
CA ASP A 37 2.39 -3.40 4.37
C ASP A 37 1.09 -3.84 3.70
N VAL A 38 1.18 -4.03 2.39
CA VAL A 38 0.09 -4.51 1.56
C VAL A 38 0.18 -6.03 1.48
N SER A 39 -0.90 -6.72 1.85
CA SER A 39 -0.96 -8.16 1.64
C SER A 39 -0.95 -8.53 0.15
N GLN A 40 -0.41 -9.71 -0.15
CA GLN A 40 -0.30 -10.25 -1.51
C GLN A 40 -1.63 -10.28 -2.28
N ARG A 41 -2.77 -10.42 -1.60
CA ARG A 41 -4.10 -10.39 -2.25
C ARG A 41 -4.39 -9.04 -2.92
N TYR A 42 -4.03 -7.94 -2.25
CA TYR A 42 -4.30 -6.58 -2.74
C TYR A 42 -3.14 -5.98 -3.53
N SER A 43 -1.98 -6.65 -3.57
CA SER A 43 -0.78 -6.18 -4.27
C SER A 43 -1.00 -6.01 -5.78
N LYS A 44 -1.82 -6.88 -6.41
CA LYS A 44 -2.20 -6.73 -7.83
C LYS A 44 -2.89 -5.39 -8.12
N ARG A 45 -3.70 -4.89 -7.18
CA ARG A 45 -4.41 -3.62 -7.32
C ARG A 45 -3.47 -2.44 -7.17
N ILE A 46 -2.52 -2.50 -6.23
CA ILE A 46 -1.44 -1.52 -6.09
C ILE A 46 -0.57 -1.49 -7.34
N LYS A 47 -0.18 -2.65 -7.87
CA LYS A 47 0.63 -2.75 -9.08
C LYS A 47 -0.03 -2.06 -10.29
N LYS A 48 -1.35 -2.23 -10.45
CA LYS A 48 -2.15 -1.55 -11.49
C LYS A 48 -2.28 -0.03 -11.30
N MET A 49 -2.01 0.51 -10.11
CA MET A 49 -1.98 1.96 -9.90
C MET A 49 -0.59 2.55 -10.20
N LEU A 50 0.45 1.73 -10.21
CA LEU A 50 1.85 2.14 -10.44
C LEU A 50 2.30 1.95 -11.89
N MET A 51 1.66 1.06 -12.64
CA MET A 51 1.85 0.81 -14.08
C MET A 51 0.63 1.34 -14.83
#